data_AF-A0A9P1BWB2-F1
#
_entry.id   AF-A0A9P1BWB2-F1
#
_cell.length_a   1.000
_cell.length_b   1.000
_cell.length_c   1.000
_cell.angle_alpha   90.00
_cell.angle_beta   90.00
_cell.angle_gamma   90.00
#
_symmetry.space_group_name_H-M   'P 1'
#
loop_
_entity.id
_entity.type
_entity.pdbx_description
1 polymer ?
#
loop_
_entity_poly.entity_id
_entity_poly.type
_entity_poly.pdbx_seq_one_letter_code
_entity_poly.pdbx_strand_id
1 'polypeptide(L)'
;MWVLFDGICHAFPTILASTIFVVIVIAIFAGLLISLLHEDQGIMTDPVLAELALLSLVQFLSGDGLADMYYTLMLARPELSLIFIPLCVLVTIGLMNLVPAILFENQAREKEYKQIIGQQRFQKEKVFTADGVTEVSNGWLSTADFAEKFGAFKLDELFAVLVRKLCPGDPDPILPVDEFLEAVMELLILEVPLSTMETLTAWTVLKSAWLTQESQESMEKQEDSMHIQQLMGMAPFRKKNRRIFVGCIVMSYGDICSIVPST
;
A
#
# COMPACT_ATOMS: atom_id res chain seq x y z
N MET A 1 4.60 -0.44 3.23
CA MET A 1 5.68 -1.38 2.82
C MET A 1 5.50 -2.78 3.40
N TRP A 2 5.12 -2.94 4.68
CA TRP A 2 4.95 -4.28 5.29
C TRP A 2 3.99 -5.21 4.56
N VAL A 3 2.89 -4.71 3.98
CA VAL A 3 1.93 -5.52 3.19
C VAL A 3 2.58 -6.13 1.94
N LEU A 4 3.49 -5.42 1.26
CA LEU A 4 4.23 -5.96 0.12
C LEU A 4 5.21 -7.05 0.54
N PHE A 5 5.88 -6.84 1.67
CA PHE A 5 6.81 -7.83 2.22
C PHE A 5 6.10 -9.11 2.64
N ASP A 6 4.95 -9.00 3.30
CA ASP A 6 4.13 -10.15 3.69
C ASP A 6 3.63 -10.94 2.48
N GLY A 7 3.21 -10.26 1.41
CA GLY A 7 2.84 -10.89 0.15
C GLY A 7 4.00 -11.67 -0.51
N ILE A 8 5.22 -11.11 -0.48
CA ILE A 8 6.42 -11.78 -1.01
C ILE A 8 6.78 -13.00 -0.14
N CYS A 9 6.76 -12.87 1.18
CA CYS A 9 7.04 -13.96 2.11
C CYS A 9 6.08 -15.14 1.93
N HIS A 10 4.80 -14.86 1.67
CA HIS A 10 3.81 -15.89 1.40
C HIS A 10 3.97 -16.55 0.02
N ALA A 11 4.37 -15.80 -1.00
CA ALA A 11 4.65 -16.34 -2.33
C ALA A 11 6.00 -17.09 -2.41
N PHE A 12 6.88 -16.91 -1.41
CA PHE A 12 8.23 -17.45 -1.40
C PHE A 12 8.30 -18.97 -1.61
N PRO A 13 7.48 -19.83 -0.97
CA PRO A 13 7.53 -21.27 -1.18
C PRO A 13 7.24 -21.66 -2.63
N THR A 14 6.26 -21.02 -3.26
CA THR A 14 5.88 -21.25 -4.66
C THR A 14 7.02 -20.81 -5.60
N ILE A 15 7.61 -19.64 -5.34
CA ILE A 15 8.78 -19.13 -6.08
C ILE A 15 9.95 -20.09 -5.95
N LEU A 16 10.26 -20.54 -4.73
CA LEU A 16 11.36 -21.46 -4.47
C LEU A 16 11.15 -22.80 -5.18
N ALA A 17 9.94 -23.37 -5.10
CA ALA A 17 9.61 -24.63 -5.78
C ALA A 17 9.77 -24.53 -7.30
N SER A 18 9.29 -23.45 -7.91
CA SER A 18 9.45 -23.20 -9.34
C SER A 18 10.92 -22.97 -9.74
N THR A 19 11.69 -22.28 -8.90
CA THR A 19 13.12 -22.03 -9.12
C THR A 19 13.89 -23.35 -9.07
N ILE A 20 13.61 -24.21 -8.10
CA ILE A 20 14.20 -25.55 -8.01
C ILE A 20 13.85 -26.37 -9.26
N PHE A 21 12.59 -26.34 -9.71
CA PHE A 21 12.17 -27.02 -10.92
C PHE A 21 12.95 -26.54 -12.16
N VAL A 22 13.07 -25.23 -12.36
CA VAL A 22 13.85 -24.65 -13.47
C VAL A 22 15.32 -25.06 -13.39
N VAL A 23 15.93 -25.01 -12.21
CA VAL A 23 17.34 -25.44 -12.01
C VAL A 23 17.53 -26.91 -12.36
N ILE A 24 16.60 -27.79 -11.97
CA ILE A 24 16.66 -29.22 -12.31
C ILE A 24 16.56 -29.43 -13.82
N VAL A 25 15.62 -28.74 -14.48
CA VAL A 25 15.47 -28.80 -15.95
C VAL A 25 16.76 -28.34 -16.62
N ILE A 26 17.31 -27.19 -16.22
CA ILE A 26 18.58 -26.68 -16.76
C ILE A 26 19.71 -27.69 -16.58
N ALA A 27 19.84 -28.30 -15.40
CA ALA A 27 20.88 -29.28 -15.12
C ALA A 27 20.77 -30.53 -16.02
N ILE A 28 19.55 -31.03 -16.24
CA ILE A 28 19.31 -32.16 -17.16
C ILE A 28 19.72 -31.79 -18.59
N PHE A 29 19.30 -30.62 -19.07
CA PHE A 29 19.63 -30.14 -20.41
C PHE A 29 21.12 -29.83 -20.57
N ALA A 30 21.79 -29.34 -19.53
CA ALA A 30 23.23 -29.14 -19.52
C ALA A 30 23.98 -30.48 -19.63
N GLY A 31 23.54 -31.51 -18.91
CA GLY A 31 24.10 -32.86 -19.03
C GLY A 31 23.94 -33.43 -20.44
N LEU A 32 22.76 -33.27 -21.05
CA LEU A 32 22.51 -33.68 -22.44
C LEU A 32 23.38 -32.91 -23.44
N LEU A 33 23.53 -31.60 -23.24
CA LEU A 33 24.37 -30.75 -24.07
C LEU A 33 25.83 -31.21 -24.00
N ILE A 34 26.36 -31.43 -22.79
CA ILE A 34 27.73 -31.94 -22.57
C ILE A 34 27.92 -33.30 -23.23
N SER A 35 26.94 -34.21 -23.09
CA SER A 35 27.00 -35.54 -23.71
C SER A 35 27.10 -35.45 -25.24
N LEU A 36 26.35 -34.55 -25.87
CA LEU A 36 26.39 -34.33 -27.32
C LEU A 36 27.66 -33.61 -27.79
N LEU A 37 28.19 -32.67 -27.00
CA LEU A 37 29.47 -32.04 -27.31
C LEU A 37 30.62 -33.05 -27.22
N HIS A 38 30.54 -34.02 -26.30
CA HIS A 38 31.61 -35.01 -26.10
C HIS A 38 31.70 -36.06 -27.22
N GLU A 39 30.58 -36.40 -27.87
CA GLU A 39 30.54 -37.42 -28.92
C GLU A 39 31.29 -36.98 -30.19
N ASP A 40 31.40 -35.67 -30.43
CA ASP A 40 31.99 -35.12 -31.64
C ASP A 40 33.42 -34.63 -31.37
N GLN A 41 34.36 -35.58 -31.24
CA GLN A 41 35.77 -35.36 -30.86
C GLN A 41 36.60 -34.52 -31.85
N GLY A 42 35.99 -33.95 -32.91
CA GLY A 42 36.69 -33.23 -33.96
C GLY A 42 36.94 -31.74 -33.71
N ILE A 43 36.18 -31.10 -32.81
CA ILE A 43 36.21 -29.63 -32.62
C ILE A 43 36.47 -29.35 -31.15
N MET A 44 37.76 -29.29 -30.80
CA MET A 44 38.35 -28.84 -29.54
C MET A 44 37.40 -28.72 -28.36
N THR A 45 37.35 -29.79 -27.56
CA THR A 45 36.94 -29.78 -26.17
C THR A 45 37.91 -28.92 -25.37
N ASP A 46 37.73 -27.61 -25.41
CA ASP A 46 38.22 -26.77 -24.33
C ASP A 46 37.47 -27.24 -23.07
N PRO A 47 38.16 -27.85 -22.08
CA PRO A 47 37.50 -28.36 -20.87
C PRO A 47 36.75 -27.24 -20.13
N VAL A 48 37.21 -26.00 -20.32
CA VAL A 48 36.58 -24.78 -19.84
C VAL A 48 35.15 -24.62 -20.37
N LEU A 49 34.86 -25.02 -21.61
CA LEU A 49 33.53 -24.88 -22.20
C LEU A 49 32.51 -25.85 -21.57
N ALA A 50 32.97 -27.04 -21.15
CA ALA A 50 32.11 -28.01 -20.47
C ALA A 50 31.75 -27.56 -19.05
N GLU A 51 32.69 -26.97 -18.31
CA GLU A 51 32.45 -26.38 -17.00
C GLU A 51 31.53 -25.15 -17.08
N LEU A 52 31.66 -24.38 -18.17
CA LEU A 52 30.83 -23.21 -18.43
C LEU A 52 29.47 -23.54 -19.05
N ALA A 53 29.19 -24.78 -19.46
CA ALA A 53 27.95 -25.15 -20.14
C ALA A 53 26.69 -24.85 -19.31
N LEU A 54 26.75 -25.13 -18.00
CA LEU A 54 25.64 -24.81 -17.08
C LEU A 54 25.43 -23.29 -16.97
N LEU A 55 26.52 -22.54 -16.83
CA LEU A 55 26.49 -21.08 -16.68
C LEU A 55 26.00 -20.40 -17.96
N SER A 56 26.48 -20.85 -19.11
CA SER A 56 26.06 -20.34 -20.40
C SER A 56 24.61 -20.68 -20.71
N LEU A 57 24.09 -21.83 -20.24
CA LEU A 57 22.66 -22.17 -20.35
C LEU A 57 21.79 -21.25 -19.49
N VAL A 58 22.25 -20.89 -18.29
CA VAL A 58 21.57 -19.90 -17.44
C VAL A 58 21.56 -18.51 -18.10
N GLN A 59 22.69 -18.09 -18.67
CA GLN A 59 22.78 -16.81 -19.40
C GLN A 59 21.88 -16.80 -20.65
N PHE A 60 21.83 -17.91 -21.39
CA PHE A 60 20.90 -18.08 -22.52
C PHE A 60 19.44 -17.91 -22.11
N LEU A 61 19.05 -18.55 -21.02
CA LEU A 61 17.69 -18.46 -20.48
C LEU A 61 17.33 -17.09 -19.91
N SER A 62 18.34 -16.37 -19.44
CA SER A 62 18.19 -14.99 -19.00
C SER A 62 18.03 -14.02 -20.18
N GLY A 63 18.24 -14.47 -21.42
CA GLY A 63 18.22 -13.64 -22.61
C GLY A 63 19.40 -12.68 -22.71
N ASP A 64 20.45 -12.88 -21.90
CA ASP A 64 21.57 -11.95 -21.81
C ASP A 64 22.65 -12.33 -22.81
N GLY A 65 22.67 -11.64 -23.96
CA GLY A 65 23.79 -11.49 -24.90
C GLY A 65 24.35 -12.73 -25.60
N LEU A 66 24.06 -13.94 -25.13
CA LEU A 66 24.63 -15.18 -25.65
C LEU A 66 23.80 -15.85 -26.73
N ALA A 67 22.65 -15.28 -27.10
CA ALA A 67 21.83 -15.79 -28.20
C ALA A 67 22.65 -15.99 -29.49
N ASP A 68 23.60 -15.09 -29.77
CA ASP A 68 24.47 -15.16 -30.95
C ASP A 68 25.43 -16.36 -30.91
N MET A 69 25.94 -16.73 -29.73
CA MET A 69 26.81 -17.90 -29.56
C MET A 69 26.03 -19.18 -29.85
N TYR A 70 24.83 -19.31 -29.28
CA TYR A 70 23.98 -20.48 -29.47
C TYR A 70 23.42 -20.57 -30.88
N TYR A 71 23.10 -19.43 -31.50
CA TYR A 71 22.67 -19.39 -32.89
C TYR A 71 23.76 -19.90 -33.83
N THR A 72 25.01 -19.45 -33.62
CA THR A 72 26.17 -19.95 -34.38
C THR A 72 26.37 -21.44 -34.17
N LEU A 73 26.19 -21.94 -32.94
CA LEU A 73 26.27 -23.36 -32.60
C LEU A 73 25.17 -24.19 -33.28
N MET A 74 23.93 -23.67 -33.33
CA MET A 74 22.79 -24.31 -33.99
C MET A 74 22.94 -24.33 -35.53
N LEU A 75 23.56 -23.31 -36.12
CA LEU A 75 23.90 -23.31 -37.55
C LEU A 75 24.96 -24.36 -37.88
N ALA A 76 25.95 -24.53 -37.00
CA ALA A 76 26.97 -25.56 -37.17
C ALA A 76 26.39 -26.97 -36.98
N ARG A 77 25.46 -27.15 -36.03
CA ARG A 77 24.82 -28.44 -35.73
C ARG A 77 23.32 -28.27 -35.51
N PRO A 78 22.49 -28.50 -36.55
CA PRO A 78 21.05 -28.32 -36.44
C PRO A 78 20.40 -29.30 -35.44
N GLU A 79 21.03 -30.42 -35.13
CA GLU A 79 20.56 -31.38 -34.12
C GLU A 79 20.45 -30.76 -32.72
N LEU A 80 21.30 -29.77 -32.40
CA LEU A 80 21.22 -29.03 -31.12
C LEU A 80 19.90 -28.26 -30.98
N SER A 81 19.27 -27.88 -32.08
CA SER A 81 17.96 -27.19 -32.04
C SER A 81 16.87 -28.04 -31.40
N LEU A 82 16.94 -29.38 -31.54
CA LEU A 82 16.00 -30.31 -30.89
C LEU A 82 16.09 -30.28 -29.36
N ILE A 83 17.18 -29.73 -28.80
CA ILE A 83 17.38 -29.58 -27.36
C ILE A 83 17.07 -28.16 -26.91
N PHE A 84 17.54 -27.15 -27.64
CA PHE A 84 17.31 -25.75 -27.27
C PHE A 84 15.84 -25.35 -27.39
N ILE A 85 15.10 -25.83 -28.40
CA ILE A 85 13.69 -25.46 -28.57
C ILE A 85 12.83 -25.96 -27.38
N PRO A 86 12.85 -27.25 -26.99
CA PRO A 86 12.12 -27.71 -25.82
C PRO A 86 12.56 -27.02 -24.53
N LEU A 87 13.86 -26.75 -24.36
CA LEU A 87 14.36 -26.00 -23.21
C LEU A 87 13.75 -24.59 -23.14
N CYS A 88 13.78 -23.84 -24.25
CA CYS A 88 13.17 -22.52 -24.34
C CYS A 88 11.68 -22.58 -24.01
N VAL A 89 10.95 -23.54 -24.56
CA VAL A 89 9.51 -23.71 -24.30
C VAL A 89 9.26 -24.03 -22.83
N LEU A 90 9.97 -24.99 -22.25
CA LEU A 90 9.80 -25.41 -20.85
C LEU A 90 10.10 -24.28 -19.87
N VAL A 91 11.19 -23.54 -20.09
CA VAL A 91 11.56 -22.44 -19.20
C VAL A 91 10.63 -21.25 -19.40
N THR A 92 10.19 -20.96 -20.64
CA THR A 92 9.17 -19.93 -20.88
C THR A 92 7.85 -20.29 -20.20
N ILE A 93 7.38 -21.53 -20.31
CA ILE A 93 6.17 -22.00 -19.61
C ILE A 93 6.37 -21.90 -18.08
N GLY A 94 7.53 -22.31 -17.56
CA GLY A 94 7.86 -22.22 -16.14
C GLY A 94 7.85 -20.79 -15.62
N LEU A 95 8.52 -19.88 -16.32
CA LEU A 95 8.61 -18.46 -15.95
C LEU A 95 7.29 -17.71 -16.17
N MET A 96 6.58 -17.98 -17.27
CA MET A 96 5.28 -17.38 -17.56
C MET A 96 4.20 -17.85 -16.61
N ASN A 97 4.30 -19.06 -16.05
CA ASN A 97 3.33 -19.54 -15.06
C ASN A 97 3.66 -19.05 -13.64
N LEU A 98 4.91 -18.66 -13.37
CA LEU A 98 5.33 -18.17 -12.08
C LEU A 98 4.68 -16.83 -11.70
N VAL A 99 4.73 -15.85 -12.60
CA VAL A 99 4.22 -14.49 -12.31
C VAL A 99 2.70 -14.48 -12.09
N PRO A 100 1.87 -15.13 -12.93
CA PRO A 100 0.44 -15.23 -12.70
C PRO A 100 0.11 -16.06 -11.47
N ALA A 101 0.82 -17.14 -11.16
CA ALA A 101 0.57 -17.92 -9.94
C ALA A 101 0.69 -17.05 -8.68
N ILE A 102 1.74 -16.22 -8.60
CA ILE A 102 1.94 -15.26 -7.51
C ILE A 102 0.81 -14.21 -7.49
N LEU A 103 0.44 -13.68 -8.66
CA LEU A 103 -0.62 -12.66 -8.76
C LEU A 103 -1.98 -13.23 -8.34
N PHE A 104 -2.31 -14.44 -8.81
CA PHE A 104 -3.57 -15.12 -8.50
C PHE A 104 -3.64 -15.53 -7.03
N GLU A 105 -2.55 -16.01 -6.43
CA GLU A 105 -2.55 -16.36 -5.01
C GLU A 105 -2.86 -15.13 -4.14
N ASN A 106 -2.26 -13.98 -4.46
CA ASN A 106 -2.53 -12.73 -3.76
C ASN A 106 -3.98 -12.28 -3.93
N GLN A 107 -4.52 -12.34 -5.15
CA GLN A 107 -5.91 -11.95 -5.42
C GLN A 107 -6.94 -12.91 -4.80
N ALA A 108 -6.65 -14.21 -4.81
CA ALA A 108 -7.51 -15.22 -4.21
C ALA A 108 -7.64 -15.00 -2.70
N ARG A 109 -6.52 -14.75 -2.02
CA ARG A 109 -6.50 -14.44 -0.59
C ARG A 109 -7.21 -13.14 -0.27
N GLU A 110 -7.04 -12.09 -1.07
CA GLU A 110 -7.76 -10.84 -0.86
C GLU A 110 -9.28 -11.02 -0.96
N LYS A 111 -9.74 -11.85 -1.92
CA LYS A 111 -11.15 -12.21 -2.04
C LYS A 111 -11.64 -13.04 -0.86
N GLU A 112 -10.87 -14.04 -0.43
CA GLU A 112 -11.21 -14.88 0.72
C GLU A 112 -11.29 -14.06 2.01
N TYR A 113 -10.33 -13.16 2.24
CA TYR A 113 -10.34 -12.25 3.38
C TYR A 113 -11.56 -11.32 3.37
N LYS A 114 -11.88 -10.72 2.21
CA LYS A 114 -13.10 -9.90 2.05
C LYS A 114 -14.37 -10.72 2.27
N GLN A 115 -14.40 -11.98 1.86
CA GLN A 115 -15.54 -12.86 2.06
C GLN A 115 -15.71 -13.24 3.53
N ILE A 116 -14.63 -13.56 4.24
CA ILE A 116 -14.67 -13.84 5.69
C ILE A 116 -15.14 -12.61 6.47
N ILE A 117 -14.60 -11.42 6.17
CA ILE A 117 -15.07 -10.17 6.79
C ILE A 117 -16.54 -9.93 6.48
N GLY A 118 -16.97 -10.13 5.23
CA GLY A 118 -18.37 -10.02 4.84
C GLY A 118 -19.26 -10.94 5.66
N GLN A 119 -18.89 -12.22 5.80
CA GLN A 119 -19.65 -13.18 6.61
C GLN A 119 -19.67 -12.82 8.10
N GLN A 120 -18.57 -12.33 8.65
CA GLN A 120 -18.54 -11.85 10.03
C GLN A 120 -19.44 -10.64 10.24
N ARG A 121 -19.52 -9.72 9.26
CA ARG A 121 -20.47 -8.60 9.30
C ARG A 121 -21.91 -9.11 9.38
N PHE A 122 -22.29 -10.03 8.50
CA PHE A 122 -23.66 -10.59 8.49
C PHE A 122 -24.00 -11.39 9.76
N GLN A 123 -23.05 -12.08 10.38
CA GLN A 123 -23.30 -12.78 11.63
C GLN A 123 -23.43 -11.82 12.81
N LYS A 124 -22.57 -10.80 12.89
CA LYS A 124 -22.66 -9.77 13.95
C LYS A 124 -23.95 -8.96 13.84
N GLU A 125 -24.36 -8.60 12.63
CA GLU A 125 -25.64 -7.94 12.38
C GLU A 125 -26.82 -8.77 12.92
N LYS A 126 -26.82 -10.10 12.68
CA LYS A 126 -27.84 -11.00 13.22
C LYS A 126 -27.84 -11.10 14.74
N VAL A 127 -26.67 -11.14 15.37
CA VAL A 127 -26.54 -11.19 16.84
C VAL A 127 -27.06 -9.90 17.48
N PHE A 128 -26.75 -8.73 16.89
CA PHE A 128 -27.28 -7.45 17.39
C PHE A 128 -28.80 -7.32 17.24
N THR A 129 -29.42 -7.89 16.20
CA THR A 129 -30.89 -7.96 16.10
C THR A 129 -31.54 -8.98 17.04
N ALA A 130 -30.83 -10.00 17.51
CA ALA A 130 -31.41 -11.09 18.30
C ALA A 130 -31.50 -10.77 19.80
N ASP A 131 -30.58 -9.96 20.35
CA ASP A 131 -30.47 -9.69 21.79
C ASP A 131 -31.26 -8.45 22.29
N GLY A 132 -32.33 -8.04 21.59
CA GLY A 132 -33.33 -7.08 22.15
C GLY A 132 -33.13 -5.61 21.80
N VAL A 133 -32.39 -5.28 20.74
CA VAL A 133 -32.32 -3.91 20.18
C VAL A 133 -33.52 -3.60 19.25
N THR A 134 -34.46 -4.53 19.06
CA THR A 134 -35.64 -4.32 18.20
C THR A 134 -36.77 -3.51 18.83
N GLU A 135 -36.67 -3.14 20.11
CA GLU A 135 -37.64 -2.24 20.78
C GLU A 135 -37.16 -0.78 20.90
N VAL A 136 -36.21 -0.34 20.06
CA VAL A 136 -35.95 1.09 19.90
C VAL A 136 -37.00 1.65 18.94
N SER A 137 -38.14 2.12 19.46
CA SER A 137 -39.38 2.37 18.70
C SER A 137 -39.28 3.38 17.56
N ASN A 138 -38.16 4.11 17.43
CA ASN A 138 -38.00 5.18 16.43
C ASN A 138 -36.71 5.10 15.58
N GLY A 139 -35.84 4.09 15.74
CA GLY A 139 -34.57 3.99 14.99
C GLY A 139 -33.47 4.97 15.43
N TRP A 140 -33.68 5.68 16.54
CA TRP A 140 -32.76 6.65 17.12
C TRP A 140 -32.27 6.16 18.47
N LEU A 141 -30.97 6.25 18.73
CA LEU A 141 -30.36 5.84 19.98
C LEU A 141 -30.04 7.08 20.83
N SER A 142 -30.70 7.23 21.98
CA SER A 142 -30.30 8.23 22.97
C SER A 142 -29.11 7.73 23.80
N THR A 143 -28.27 8.67 24.26
CA THR A 143 -27.15 8.41 25.17
C THR A 143 -27.60 7.73 26.47
N ALA A 144 -28.78 8.09 26.98
CA ALA A 144 -29.38 7.50 28.17
C ALA A 144 -29.77 6.03 27.94
N ASP A 145 -30.43 5.73 26.81
CA ASP A 145 -30.85 4.38 26.44
C ASP A 145 -29.64 3.46 26.21
N PHE A 146 -28.55 4.02 25.67
CA PHE A 146 -27.30 3.29 25.48
C PHE A 146 -26.66 2.92 26.83
N ALA A 147 -26.56 3.88 27.75
CA ALA A 147 -25.98 3.64 29.07
C ALA A 147 -26.78 2.60 29.87
N GLU A 148 -28.11 2.64 29.76
CA GLU A 148 -29.00 1.67 30.42
C GLU A 148 -28.81 0.25 29.86
N LYS A 149 -28.76 0.10 28.53
CA LYS A 149 -28.67 -1.23 27.89
C LYS A 149 -27.26 -1.81 27.84
N PHE A 150 -26.23 -0.97 27.75
CA PHE A 150 -24.84 -1.39 27.54
C PHE A 150 -23.89 -1.08 28.70
N GLY A 151 -24.38 -0.51 29.81
CA GLY A 151 -23.56 -0.16 30.99
C GLY A 151 -22.77 -1.33 31.61
N ALA A 152 -23.16 -2.58 31.31
CA ALA A 152 -22.41 -3.77 31.72
C ALA A 152 -21.05 -3.92 31.01
N PHE A 153 -20.85 -3.32 29.83
CA PHE A 153 -19.69 -3.58 28.98
C PHE A 153 -18.53 -2.58 29.11
N LYS A 154 -18.57 -1.61 30.03
CA LYS A 154 -17.60 -0.49 30.12
C LYS A 154 -17.38 0.18 28.75
N LEU A 155 -18.43 0.24 27.92
CA LEU A 155 -18.38 0.84 26.59
C LEU A 155 -18.53 2.36 26.64
N ASP A 156 -18.66 2.95 27.82
CA ASP A 156 -18.93 4.37 28.03
C ASP A 156 -17.84 5.26 27.39
N GLU A 157 -16.57 4.87 27.50
CA GLU A 157 -15.46 5.58 26.86
C GLU A 157 -15.49 5.44 25.34
N LEU A 158 -15.75 4.23 24.82
CA LEU A 158 -15.80 3.97 23.39
C LEU A 158 -16.97 4.72 22.74
N PHE A 159 -18.12 4.73 23.41
CA PHE A 159 -19.31 5.46 23.00
C PHE A 159 -19.07 6.97 23.01
N ALA A 160 -18.46 7.52 24.06
CA ALA A 160 -18.12 8.94 24.11
C ALA A 160 -17.19 9.36 22.94
N VAL A 161 -16.28 8.49 22.54
CA VAL A 161 -15.36 8.72 21.41
C VAL A 161 -16.08 8.65 20.07
N LEU A 162 -16.95 7.65 19.89
CA LEU A 162 -17.79 7.49 18.70
C LEU A 162 -18.75 8.65 18.53
N VAL A 163 -19.44 9.02 19.60
CA VAL A 163 -20.37 10.15 19.66
C VAL A 163 -19.65 11.46 19.35
N ARG A 164 -18.47 11.70 19.93
CA ARG A 164 -17.66 12.89 19.65
C ARG A 164 -17.17 12.92 18.19
N LYS A 165 -16.91 11.76 17.58
CA LYS A 165 -16.49 11.66 16.18
C LYS A 165 -17.65 11.91 15.22
N LEU A 166 -18.85 11.41 15.51
CA LEU A 166 -20.02 11.46 14.63
C LEU A 166 -20.81 12.77 14.77
N CYS A 167 -20.91 13.33 15.98
CA CYS A 167 -21.68 14.54 16.26
C CYS A 167 -20.84 15.57 17.05
N PRO A 168 -19.90 16.28 16.39
CA PRO A 168 -19.11 17.30 17.07
C PRO A 168 -19.97 18.51 17.45
N GLY A 169 -20.18 18.72 18.76
CA GLY A 169 -20.75 19.97 19.30
C GLY A 169 -22.21 19.90 19.78
N ASP A 170 -22.85 18.73 19.72
CA ASP A 170 -24.19 18.54 20.29
C ASP A 170 -24.10 17.97 21.72
N PRO A 171 -24.70 18.60 22.74
CA PRO A 171 -24.66 18.10 24.11
C PRO A 171 -25.46 16.80 24.33
N ASP A 172 -26.49 16.54 23.51
CA ASP A 172 -27.30 15.31 23.55
C ASP A 172 -27.50 14.77 22.11
N PRO A 173 -26.46 14.17 21.53
CA PRO A 173 -26.51 13.70 20.16
C PRO A 173 -27.42 12.48 20.04
N ILE A 174 -28.46 12.63 19.22
CA ILE A 174 -29.36 11.56 18.84
C ILE A 174 -28.82 10.97 17.55
N LEU A 175 -28.27 9.76 17.64
CA LEU A 175 -27.60 9.11 16.51
C LEU A 175 -28.52 8.03 15.91
N PRO A 176 -28.66 7.95 14.57
CA PRO A 176 -29.36 6.84 13.95
C PRO A 176 -28.58 5.55 14.24
N VAL A 177 -29.30 4.49 14.58
CA VAL A 177 -28.71 3.20 14.98
C VAL A 177 -27.78 2.65 13.89
N ASP A 178 -28.11 2.88 12.62
CA ASP A 178 -27.33 2.41 11.48
C ASP A 178 -25.95 3.09 11.40
N GLU A 179 -25.86 4.42 11.57
CA GLU A 179 -24.58 5.13 11.61
C GLU A 179 -23.76 4.74 12.84
N PHE A 180 -24.42 4.52 13.98
CA PHE A 180 -23.75 4.03 15.18
C PHE A 180 -23.13 2.65 14.96
N LEU A 181 -23.90 1.70 14.42
CA LEU A 181 -23.45 0.35 14.14
C LEU A 181 -22.35 0.34 13.07
N GLU A 182 -22.48 1.15 12.02
CA GLU A 182 -21.44 1.27 10.99
C GLU A 182 -20.13 1.79 11.58
N ALA A 183 -20.19 2.81 12.43
CA ALA A 183 -19.01 3.38 13.06
C ALA A 183 -18.39 2.44 14.10
N VAL A 184 -19.19 1.71 14.89
CA VAL A 184 -18.72 0.66 15.80
C VAL A 184 -18.08 -0.49 15.01
N MET A 185 -18.69 -0.90 13.88
CA MET A 185 -18.16 -1.95 13.02
C MET A 185 -16.88 -1.51 12.31
N GLU A 186 -16.79 -0.25 11.86
CA GLU A 186 -15.56 0.33 11.33
C GLU A 186 -14.45 0.29 12.41
N LEU A 187 -14.81 0.62 13.66
CA LEU A 187 -13.91 0.57 14.81
C LEU A 187 -13.42 -0.85 15.11
N LEU A 188 -14.32 -1.83 15.07
CA LEU A 188 -14.04 -3.25 15.33
C LEU A 188 -13.25 -3.91 14.19
N ILE A 189 -13.47 -3.50 12.94
CA ILE A 189 -12.82 -4.07 11.75
C ILE A 189 -11.41 -3.51 11.58
N LEU A 190 -11.16 -2.29 12.03
CA LEU A 190 -9.83 -1.69 11.97
C LEU A 190 -8.78 -2.42 12.83
N GLU A 191 -9.17 -3.44 13.61
CA GLU A 191 -8.30 -4.20 14.55
C GLU A 191 -7.35 -3.28 15.33
N VAL A 192 -7.80 -2.05 15.62
CA VAL A 192 -6.98 -1.07 16.31
C VAL A 192 -6.91 -1.54 17.76
N PRO A 193 -5.73 -1.96 18.27
CA PRO A 193 -5.62 -2.36 19.66
C PRO A 193 -6.09 -1.20 20.54
N LEU A 194 -6.73 -1.53 21.67
CA LEU A 194 -7.34 -0.55 22.58
C LEU A 194 -6.38 0.59 22.97
N SER A 195 -5.08 0.28 23.08
CA SER A 195 -4.02 1.27 23.34
C SER A 195 -3.86 2.33 22.24
N THR A 196 -4.13 1.97 20.98
CA THR A 196 -4.16 2.94 19.87
C THR A 196 -5.42 3.77 19.86
N MET A 197 -6.55 3.25 20.35
CA MET A 197 -7.74 4.07 20.60
C MET A 197 -7.46 5.10 21.68
N GLU A 198 -6.81 4.71 22.78
CA GLU A 198 -6.40 5.63 23.85
C GLU A 198 -5.42 6.72 23.36
N THR A 199 -4.50 6.39 22.46
CA THR A 199 -3.61 7.42 21.89
C THR A 199 -4.31 8.32 20.88
N LEU A 200 -5.28 7.79 20.11
CA LEU A 200 -6.11 8.61 19.21
C LEU A 200 -7.02 9.55 20.00
N THR A 201 -7.61 9.10 21.10
CA THR A 201 -8.43 9.97 21.95
C THR A 201 -7.58 11.05 22.61
N ALA A 202 -6.42 10.68 23.16
CA ALA A 202 -5.45 11.65 23.67
C ALA A 202 -5.06 12.68 22.59
N TRP A 203 -4.81 12.23 21.36
CA TRP A 203 -4.50 13.11 20.23
C TRP A 203 -5.65 14.05 19.88
N THR A 204 -6.90 13.56 19.84
CA THR A 204 -8.06 14.43 19.56
C THR A 204 -8.27 15.49 20.63
N VAL A 205 -8.08 15.14 21.91
CA VAL A 205 -8.15 16.11 23.02
C VAL A 205 -7.08 17.16 22.86
N LEU A 206 -5.84 16.74 22.58
CA LEU A 206 -4.69 17.65 22.41
C LEU A 206 -4.89 18.58 21.20
N LYS A 207 -5.41 18.04 20.10
CA LYS A 207 -5.77 18.83 18.91
C LYS A 207 -6.87 19.85 19.20
N SER A 208 -7.91 19.48 19.96
CA SER A 208 -8.99 20.40 20.31
C SER A 208 -8.51 21.53 21.25
N ALA A 209 -7.62 21.23 22.19
CA ALA A 209 -7.00 22.22 23.06
C ALA A 209 -6.13 23.20 22.27
N TRP A 210 -5.34 22.68 21.32
CA TRP A 210 -4.48 23.48 20.45
C TRP A 210 -5.29 24.44 19.56
N LEU A 211 -6.38 23.96 18.93
CA LEU A 211 -7.26 24.82 18.13
C LEU A 211 -7.94 25.91 18.95
N THR A 212 -8.29 25.61 20.20
CA THR A 212 -8.87 26.60 21.12
C THR A 212 -7.85 27.69 21.47
N GLN A 213 -6.60 27.29 21.72
CA GLN A 213 -5.51 28.21 21.98
C GLN A 213 -5.22 29.12 20.77
N GLU A 214 -5.17 28.56 19.57
CA GLU A 214 -4.91 29.32 18.34
C GLU A 214 -6.05 30.33 18.06
N SER A 215 -7.30 29.96 18.35
CA SER A 215 -8.44 30.87 18.28
C SER A 215 -8.34 32.01 19.29
N GLN A 216 -7.87 31.75 20.52
CA GLN A 216 -7.70 32.79 21.54
C GLN A 216 -6.58 33.78 21.17
N GLU A 217 -5.43 33.28 20.72
CA GLU A 217 -4.31 34.13 20.27
C GLU A 217 -4.71 34.99 19.06
N SER A 218 -5.59 34.46 18.19
CA SER A 218 -6.11 35.21 17.04
C SER A 218 -7.06 36.32 17.48
N MET A 219 -7.89 36.10 18.50
CA MET A 219 -8.77 37.13 19.05
C MET A 219 -8.00 38.22 19.79
N GLU A 220 -6.97 37.87 20.58
CA GLU A 220 -6.13 38.84 21.31
C GLU A 220 -5.37 39.75 20.34
N LYS A 221 -4.76 39.19 19.28
CA LYS A 221 -4.12 40.00 18.23
C LYS A 221 -5.09 40.91 17.49
N GLN A 222 -6.34 40.50 17.33
CA GLN A 222 -7.37 41.32 16.70
C GLN A 222 -7.84 42.46 17.61
N GLU A 223 -7.94 42.22 18.92
CA GLU A 223 -8.27 43.24 19.93
C GLU A 223 -7.15 44.29 20.04
N ASP A 224 -5.89 43.85 20.07
CA ASP A 224 -4.72 44.74 20.02
C ASP A 224 -4.68 45.59 18.75
N SER A 225 -4.99 45.00 17.59
CA SER A 225 -5.08 45.74 16.34
C SER A 225 -6.19 46.79 16.37
N MET A 226 -7.34 46.48 16.98
CA MET A 226 -8.46 47.40 17.14
C MET A 226 -8.11 48.55 18.09
N HIS A 227 -7.42 48.27 19.20
CA HIS A 227 -6.92 49.28 20.13
C HIS A 227 -5.88 50.21 19.48
N ILE A 228 -4.94 49.64 18.71
CA ILE A 228 -3.97 50.42 17.95
C ILE A 228 -4.67 51.30 16.90
N GLN A 229 -5.69 50.81 16.20
CA GLN A 229 -6.49 51.63 15.27
C GLN A 229 -7.25 52.75 15.97
N GLN A 230 -7.82 52.51 17.16
CA GLN A 230 -8.48 53.55 17.95
C GLN A 230 -7.50 54.63 18.42
N LEU A 231 -6.30 54.25 18.85
CA LEU A 231 -5.23 55.18 19.23
C LEU A 231 -4.71 55.98 18.02
N MET A 232 -4.57 55.35 16.85
CA MET A 232 -4.18 56.03 15.61
C MET A 232 -5.29 56.93 15.04
N GLY A 233 -6.56 56.67 15.38
CA GLY A 233 -7.71 57.49 15.00
C GLY A 233 -7.77 58.88 15.63
N MET A 234 -6.93 59.18 16.63
CA MET A 234 -6.86 60.51 17.27
C MET A 234 -5.68 61.38 16.83
N ALA A 235 -4.83 60.91 15.91
CA ALA A 235 -3.80 61.76 15.30
C ALA A 235 -4.25 62.21 13.90
N PRO A 236 -4.48 63.51 13.63
CA PRO A 236 -4.75 63.98 12.29
C PRO A 236 -3.51 63.80 11.43
N PHE A 237 -3.42 62.65 10.74
CA PHE A 237 -2.42 62.41 9.72
C PHE A 237 -2.66 63.37 8.56
N ARG A 238 -1.93 64.49 8.59
CA ARG A 238 -1.84 65.47 7.52
C ARG A 238 -1.22 64.78 6.30
N LYS A 239 -2.08 64.30 5.41
CA LYS A 239 -1.77 63.71 4.10
C LYS A 239 -0.77 64.59 3.34
N LYS A 240 0.52 64.25 3.40
CA LYS A 240 1.54 64.83 2.53
C LYS A 240 1.72 63.90 1.34
N ASN A 241 1.24 64.38 0.19
CA ASN A 241 1.45 63.81 -1.14
C ASN A 241 2.84 63.18 -1.31
N ARG A 242 2.88 61.88 -1.57
CA ARG A 242 3.90 61.28 -2.43
C ARG A 242 3.26 60.26 -3.37
N ARG A 243 3.17 60.68 -4.63
CA ARG A 243 3.09 59.80 -5.80
C ARG A 243 4.42 59.05 -5.95
N ILE A 244 4.39 58.04 -6.84
CA ILE A 244 5.51 57.34 -7.49
C ILE A 244 6.19 56.31 -6.55
N PHE A 245 6.15 55.00 -6.78
CA PHE A 245 6.76 54.29 -7.92
C PHE A 245 6.11 52.91 -8.12
N VAL A 246 5.67 52.66 -9.36
CA VAL A 246 5.42 51.33 -9.94
C VAL A 246 6.78 50.75 -10.32
N GLY A 247 7.08 49.51 -9.92
CA GLY A 247 8.35 48.87 -10.23
C GLY A 247 8.23 47.34 -10.24
N CYS A 248 8.22 46.79 -11.45
CA CYS A 248 8.31 45.41 -11.88
C CYS A 248 9.01 44.42 -10.93
N ILE A 249 8.42 43.22 -10.79
CA ILE A 249 9.19 41.96 -10.71
C ILE A 249 8.53 40.96 -11.66
N VAL A 250 9.12 40.85 -12.85
CA VAL A 250 9.04 39.71 -13.75
C VAL A 250 10.39 39.01 -13.64
N MET A 251 10.44 37.78 -13.16
CA MET A 251 11.52 36.79 -13.36
C MET A 251 10.96 35.43 -12.90
N SER A 252 11.27 34.27 -13.46
CA SER A 252 11.89 33.85 -14.72
C SER A 252 11.83 32.32 -14.61
N TYR A 253 10.98 31.65 -15.40
CA TYR A 253 11.07 30.19 -15.55
C TYR A 253 12.12 29.92 -16.63
N GLY A 254 13.22 29.28 -16.25
CA GLY A 254 14.34 28.96 -17.12
C GLY A 254 14.74 27.50 -16.96
N ASP A 255 14.41 26.75 -18.00
CA ASP A 255 14.85 25.42 -18.41
C ASP A 255 16.25 24.96 -17.99
N ILE A 256 16.38 23.70 -17.56
CA ILE A 256 17.62 22.92 -17.72
C ILE A 256 17.25 21.52 -18.23
N CYS A 257 17.45 21.33 -19.53
CA CYS A 257 17.51 20.05 -20.22
C CYS A 257 18.96 19.51 -20.25
N SER A 258 19.07 18.20 -20.03
CA SER A 258 19.93 17.22 -20.73
C SER A 258 21.38 17.58 -21.09
N ILE A 259 22.35 16.89 -20.47
CA ILE A 259 23.55 16.38 -21.16
C ILE A 259 23.95 15.03 -20.56
N VAL A 260 23.82 13.97 -21.36
CA VAL A 260 24.49 12.67 -21.21
C VAL A 260 25.67 12.67 -22.18
N PRO A 261 26.89 12.25 -21.80
CA PRO A 261 27.87 11.80 -22.76
C PRO A 261 28.01 10.27 -22.71
N SER A 262 27.87 9.67 -23.89
CA SER A 262 28.25 8.30 -24.22
C SER A 262 29.77 8.18 -24.35
N THR A 263 30.34 7.19 -23.68
CA THR A 263 31.58 6.49 -24.07
C THR A 263 31.44 5.04 -23.67
#